data_AF-A0A2J8W9R6-F1
#
_entry.id   AF-A0A2J8W9R6-F1
#
_cell.length_a   1.000
_cell.length_b   1.000
_cell.length_c   1.000
_cell.angle_alpha   90.00
_cell.angle_beta   90.00
_cell.angle_gamma   90.00
#
_symmetry.space_group_name_H-M   'P 1'
#
loop_
_entity.id
_entity.type
_entity.pdbx_description
1 polymer ?
#
loop_
_entity_poly.entity_id
_entity_poly.type
_entity_poly.pdbx_seq_one_letter_code
_entity_poly.pdbx_strand_id
1 'polypeptide(L)' 'MVMATVKKGKPELRKKVHPAVVIRQRKSYRRKDG' A
#
# COMPACT_ATOMS: atom_id res chain seq x y z
N MET A 1 -8.17 -0.02 2.47
CA MET A 1 -7.21 -0.41 3.52
C MET A 1 -6.68 -1.79 3.15
N VAL A 2 -5.37 -2.01 3.21
CA VAL A 2 -4.70 -3.26 2.79
C VAL A 2 -3.75 -3.72 3.88
N MET A 3 -3.65 -5.03 4.11
CA MET A 3 -2.63 -5.60 4.98
C MET A 3 -1.36 -5.85 4.16
N ALA A 4 -0.24 -5.31 4.61
CA ALA A 4 1.03 -5.38 3.89
C ALA A 4 2.19 -5.74 4.82
N THR A 5 3.23 -6.34 4.23
CA THR A 5 4.50 -6.65 4.92
C THR A 5 5.64 -5.84 4.30
N VAL A 6 6.55 -5.37 5.15
CA VAL A 6 7.71 -4.59 4.69
C VAL A 6 8.82 -5.54 4.24
N LYS A 7 9.17 -5.51 2.94
CA LYS A 7 10.26 -6.33 2.39
C LYS A 7 11.65 -5.73 2.63
N LYS A 8 11.80 -4.41 2.45
CA LYS A 8 13.06 -3.65 2.60
C LYS A 8 12.85 -2.46 3.55
N GLY A 9 13.82 -2.16 4.42
CA GLY A 9 13.75 -1.07 5.40
C GLY A 9 14.23 -1.49 6.80
N LYS A 10 13.81 -0.75 7.82
CA LYS A 10 14.19 -1.00 9.23
C LYS A 10 13.84 -2.45 9.64
N PRO A 11 14.77 -3.19 10.29
CA PRO A 11 14.55 -4.58 10.68
C PRO A 11 13.29 -4.81 11.54
N GLU A 12 12.95 -3.87 12.42
CA GLU A 12 11.81 -3.95 13.33
C GLU A 12 10.44 -4.08 12.64
N LEU A 13 10.35 -3.58 11.40
CA LEU A 13 9.13 -3.53 10.60
C LEU A 13 8.99 -4.74 9.65
N ARG A 14 10.08 -5.46 9.40
CA ARG A 14 10.10 -6.62 8.49
C ARG A 14 9.43 -7.83 9.16
N LYS A 15 8.89 -8.75 8.34
CA LYS A 15 8.23 -10.00 8.79
C LYS A 15 7.00 -9.80 9.70
N LYS A 16 6.51 -8.57 9.86
CA LYS A 16 5.25 -8.24 10.55
C LYS A 16 4.21 -7.73 9.55
N VAL A 17 2.94 -7.97 9.86
CA VAL A 17 1.79 -7.49 9.07
C VAL A 17 1.34 -6.14 9.61
N HIS A 18 1.18 -5.17 8.72
CA HIS A 18 0.74 -3.81 9.07
C HIS A 18 -0.44 -3.37 8.20
N PRO A 19 -1.39 -2.61 8.74
CA PRO A 19 -2.41 -1.95 7.93
C PRO A 19 -1.79 -0.80 7.13
N ALA A 20 -2.20 -0.67 5.86
CA ALA A 20 -1.71 0.35 4.93
C ALA A 20 -2.82 0.85 3.98
N VAL A 21 -2.53 1.95 3.27
CA VAL A 21 -3.44 2.58 2.31
C VAL A 21 -2.72 2.72 0.97
N VAL A 22 -3.41 2.36 -0.13
CA VAL A 22 -2.88 2.53 -1.49
C VAL A 22 -3.15 3.98 -1.93
N ILE A 23 -2.07 4.76 -2.09
CA ILE A 23 -2.16 6.18 -2.48
C ILE A 23 -2.09 6.41 -3.99
N ARG A 24 -1.47 5.49 -4.74
CA ARG A 24 -1.26 5.59 -6.18
C ARG A 24 -1.50 4.25 -6.85
N GLN A 25 -2.10 4.29 -8.03
CA GLN A 25 -2.25 3.14 -8.92
C GLN A 25 -1.79 3.53 -10.32
N ARG A 26 -1.16 2.60 -11.05
CA ARG A 26 -0.77 2.81 -12.46
C ARG A 26 -1.95 2.66 -13.42
N LYS A 27 -2.93 1.84 -13.05
CA LYS A 27 -4.12 1.62 -13.86
C LYS A 27 -4.98 2.88 -13.84
N SER A 28 -5.35 3.38 -15.02
CA SER A 28 -6.31 4.47 -15.14
C SER A 28 -7.64 4.04 -14.53
N TYR A 29 -8.31 4.98 -13.89
CA TYR A 29 -9.67 4.80 -13.40
C TYR A 29 -10.42 6.09 -13.66
N ARG A 30 -11.70 5.94 -13.97
CA ARG A 30 -12.58 7.07 -14.24
C ARG A 30 -13.02 7.69 -12.92
N ARG A 31 -12.90 9.01 -12.79
CA ARG A 31 -13.47 9.77 -11.68
C ARG A 31 -14.96 10.06 -11.97
N LYS A 32 -15.68 10.55 -10.97
CA LYS A 32 -17.14 10.78 -11.10
C LYS A 32 -17.45 11.86 -12.15
N ASP A 33 -16.56 12.83 -12.26
CA ASP A 33 -16.60 14.03 -13.10
C ASP A 33 -16.03 13.84 -14.52
N GLY A 34 -15.36 12.70 -14.80
CA GLY A 34 -14.78 12.40 -16.11
C GLY A 34 -13.26 12.38 -16.06
#